data_AF-A0A9D5L482-F1
#
_entry.id   AF-A0A9D5L482-F1
#
_cell.length_a   1.000
_cell.length_b   1.000
_cell.length_c   1.000
_cell.angle_alpha   90.00
_cell.angle_beta   90.00
_cell.angle_gamma   90.00
#
_symmetry.space_group_name_H-M   'P 1'
#
loop_
_entity.id
_entity.type
_entity.pdbx_description
1 polymer ?
#
loop_
_entity_poly.entity_id
_entity_poly.type
_entity_poly.pdbx_seq_one_letter_code
_entity_poly.pdbx_strand_id
1 'polypeptide(L)'
;MRLDSLAGSSRPYELRRISVIGGASPEGSLAFNEHLSRGRAARIFDYFNTIVSLPDSATSFTFLGRDWAGLHSLVMKDVRTPSRDRVLEILDSISSPEDGERALKVLKALDGGRPYSYLYRHHFPALRESRLFLEYEPARSLIPLPDYEASLSRLAPRPQPVINTSSPFPTICHSCRPFYMALKTNMLSDVLALPEIGIEFYLGRNFSIVANWTYGWWDTDSRHRYWRAYGGDIAGRWWFGKAAHQKPLTGHHIGIYAGVNTWDFEWGGTGYMGGKPGGTLWDKCLPYAGVEYGYSLPIARRLNIDFTLGIGYMQGTYYKYIPRNGQYVWQSTHKLRWFGPTKAEISLVWLIGCDNFNK
;
A
#
# COMPACT_ATOMS: atom_id res chain seq x y z
N MET A 1 5.20 18.51 -6.72
CA MET A 1 6.67 18.62 -6.83
C MET A 1 7.26 17.21 -6.67
N ARG A 2 8.13 16.75 -7.58
CA ARG A 2 8.75 15.41 -7.44
C ARG A 2 9.94 15.51 -6.48
N LEU A 3 10.13 14.53 -5.61
CA LEU A 3 11.27 14.50 -4.69
C LEU A 3 12.61 14.48 -5.43
N ASP A 4 12.64 13.88 -6.62
CA ASP A 4 13.83 13.82 -7.49
C ASP A 4 14.33 15.20 -7.94
N SER A 5 13.47 16.23 -7.97
CA SER A 5 13.91 17.60 -8.31
C SER A 5 14.69 18.29 -7.18
N LEU A 6 14.77 17.67 -6.00
CA LEU A 6 15.61 18.10 -4.88
C LEU A 6 16.96 17.35 -4.83
N ALA A 7 17.11 16.27 -5.60
CA ALA A 7 18.28 15.37 -5.58
C ALA A 7 19.19 15.47 -6.83
N GLY A 8 18.78 16.23 -7.86
CA GLY A 8 19.54 16.39 -9.11
C GLY A 8 20.62 17.48 -9.08
N SER A 9 21.63 17.35 -9.96
CA SER A 9 22.83 18.21 -10.08
C SER A 9 22.56 19.65 -10.54
N SER A 10 21.35 19.98 -10.99
CA SER A 10 20.83 21.35 -11.06
C SER A 10 19.74 21.46 -10.00
N ARG A 11 20.01 22.14 -8.88
CA ARG A 11 19.02 22.35 -7.81
C ARG A 11 18.23 23.63 -8.12
N PRO A 12 17.03 23.60 -8.73
CA PRO A 12 16.19 24.80 -8.84
C PRO A 12 15.59 25.21 -7.49
N TYR A 13 15.69 24.36 -6.47
CA TYR A 13 15.19 24.62 -5.11
C TYR A 13 16.18 24.11 -4.06
N GLU A 14 16.37 24.89 -3.00
CA GLU A 14 17.14 24.57 -1.80
C GLU A 14 16.14 24.22 -0.68
N LEU A 15 16.22 22.99 -0.15
CA LEU A 15 15.35 22.54 0.94
C LEU A 15 15.84 23.13 2.27
N ARG A 16 14.97 23.87 2.96
CA ARG A 16 15.28 24.58 4.20
C ARG A 16 14.92 23.79 5.45
N ARG A 17 13.76 23.09 5.44
CA ARG A 17 13.29 22.33 6.60
C ARG A 17 12.45 21.13 6.21
N ILE A 18 12.63 20.03 6.95
CA ILE A 18 11.71 18.90 6.96
C ILE A 18 11.09 18.78 8.35
N SER A 19 9.77 18.68 8.42
CA SER A 19 9.08 18.24 9.63
C SER A 19 8.17 17.05 9.36
N VAL A 20 8.26 16.04 10.24
CA VAL A 20 7.46 14.83 10.19
C VAL A 20 6.60 14.78 11.45
N ILE A 21 5.29 14.68 11.26
CA ILE A 21 4.32 14.53 12.33
C ILE A 21 3.73 13.12 12.25
N GLY A 22 4.03 12.29 13.25
CA GLY A 22 3.46 10.95 13.38
C GLY A 22 2.24 10.96 14.31
N GLY A 23 1.06 10.65 13.77
CA GLY A 23 -0.16 10.42 14.56
C GLY A 23 -0.44 8.94 14.75
N ALA A 24 -0.94 8.57 15.93
CA ALA A 24 -1.62 7.31 16.17
C ALA A 24 -3.05 7.59 16.62
N SER A 25 -3.95 6.70 16.23
CA SER A 25 -5.33 6.78 16.63
C SER A 25 -5.48 6.41 18.12
N PRO A 26 -6.52 6.88 18.84
CA PRO A 26 -6.53 6.82 20.30
C PRO A 26 -6.70 5.44 20.93
N GLU A 27 -7.04 4.42 20.13
CA GLU A 27 -7.16 3.04 20.57
C GLU A 27 -5.80 2.39 20.88
N GLY A 28 -5.74 1.54 21.90
CA GLY A 28 -4.51 0.89 22.34
C GLY A 28 -3.84 1.63 23.50
N SER A 29 -2.83 1.00 24.11
CA SER A 29 -2.13 1.59 25.24
C SER A 29 -1.28 2.79 24.82
N LEU A 30 -1.07 3.73 25.74
CA LEU A 30 -0.24 4.91 25.51
C LEU A 30 1.15 4.54 24.96
N ALA A 31 1.82 3.58 25.59
CA ALA A 31 3.15 3.11 25.19
C ALA A 31 3.17 2.48 23.79
N PHE A 32 2.11 1.75 23.40
CA PHE A 32 2.00 1.15 22.08
C PHE A 32 1.82 2.21 20.98
N ASN A 33 0.94 3.19 21.23
CA ASN A 33 0.70 4.28 20.28
C ASN A 33 1.89 5.23 20.14
N GLU A 34 2.62 5.47 21.22
CA GLU A 34 3.86 6.23 21.19
C GLU A 34 4.95 5.51 20.37
N HIS A 35 5.11 4.20 20.58
CA HIS A 35 6.04 3.38 19.79
C HIS A 35 5.65 3.36 18.30
N LEU A 36 4.36 3.23 18.00
CA LEU A 36 3.84 3.20 16.62
C LEU A 36 4.03 4.54 15.90
N SER A 37 3.69 5.66 16.56
CA SER A 37 3.89 7.02 16.01
C SER A 37 5.37 7.30 15.76
N ARG A 38 6.25 6.96 16.73
CA ARG A 38 7.71 7.10 16.60
C ARG A 38 8.27 6.26 15.46
N GLY A 39 7.89 4.98 15.38
CA GLY A 39 8.37 4.05 14.36
C GLY A 39 7.97 4.48 12.94
N ARG A 40 6.75 4.99 12.76
CA ARG A 40 6.27 5.47 11.45
C ARG A 40 7.01 6.72 10.98
N ALA A 41 7.19 7.70 11.88
CA ALA A 41 7.94 8.91 11.55
C ALA A 41 9.42 8.61 11.26
N ALA A 42 10.04 7.70 12.02
CA ALA A 42 11.43 7.27 11.80
C ALA A 42 11.63 6.60 10.44
N ARG A 43 10.70 5.73 10.00
CA ARG A 43 10.80 5.07 8.69
C ARG A 43 10.71 6.04 7.50
N ILE A 44 9.87 7.07 7.63
CA ILE A 44 9.79 8.13 6.62
C ILE A 44 11.13 8.88 6.58
N PHE A 45 11.72 9.17 7.74
CA PHE A 45 13.01 9.85 7.81
C PHE A 45 14.15 9.01 7.22
N ASP A 46 14.25 7.73 7.57
CA ASP A 46 15.27 6.82 7.02
C ASP A 46 15.22 6.82 5.50
N TYR A 47 14.00 6.75 4.93
CA TYR A 47 13.81 6.83 3.50
C TYR A 47 14.28 8.18 2.92
N PHE A 48 13.95 9.31 3.56
CA PHE A 48 14.37 10.64 3.09
C PHE A 48 15.88 10.85 3.16
N ASN A 49 16.54 10.35 4.20
CA ASN A 49 17.98 10.49 4.38
C ASN A 49 18.78 9.72 3.33
N THR A 50 18.20 8.69 2.71
CA THR A 50 18.82 8.00 1.55
C THR A 50 18.79 8.83 0.25
N ILE A 51 17.92 9.84 0.18
CA ILE A 51 17.67 10.62 -1.05
C ILE A 51 18.26 12.03 -0.96
N VAL A 52 18.22 12.66 0.22
CA VAL A 52 18.69 14.02 0.44
C VAL A 52 19.51 14.10 1.73
N SER A 53 20.78 14.47 1.62
CA SER A 53 21.62 14.77 2.79
C SER A 53 21.27 16.15 3.34
N LEU A 54 20.64 16.21 4.51
CA LEU A 54 20.31 17.45 5.20
C LEU A 54 21.11 17.58 6.50
N PRO A 55 21.51 18.80 6.89
CA PRO A 55 22.08 19.04 8.21
C PRO A 55 21.03 18.81 9.30
N ASP A 56 21.44 18.23 10.43
CA ASP A 56 20.54 17.87 11.55
C ASP A 56 19.70 19.05 12.04
N SER A 57 20.22 20.28 11.93
CA SER A 57 19.54 21.54 12.28
C SER A 57 18.30 21.88 11.43
N ALA A 58 18.13 21.24 10.26
CA ALA A 58 16.99 21.44 9.36
C ALA A 58 15.89 20.38 9.56
N THR A 59 16.04 19.49 10.54
CA THR A 59 15.12 18.37 10.79
C THR A 59 14.41 18.58 12.13
N SER A 60 13.08 18.52 12.13
CA SER A 60 12.31 18.60 13.38
C SER A 60 11.29 17.48 13.51
N PHE A 61 11.27 16.85 14.68
CA PHE A 61 10.45 15.69 15.01
C PHE A 61 9.30 16.10 15.93
N THR A 62 8.07 15.78 15.56
CA THR A 62 6.92 15.92 16.47
C THR A 62 6.11 14.63 16.50
N PHE A 63 6.06 14.02 17.68
CA PHE A 63 5.30 12.81 17.93
C PHE A 63 4.04 13.18 18.69
N LEU A 64 2.87 13.00 18.08
CA LEU A 64 1.61 13.35 18.72
C LEU A 64 1.07 12.21 19.60
N GLY A 65 1.59 10.99 19.47
CA GLY A 65 1.03 9.82 20.15
C GLY A 65 -0.44 9.64 19.75
N ARG A 66 -1.37 9.73 20.70
CA ARG A 66 -2.81 9.74 20.41
C ARG A 66 -3.24 11.12 19.91
N ASP A 67 -3.62 11.23 18.63
CA ASP A 67 -4.01 12.50 18.00
C ASP A 67 -5.45 12.94 18.40
N TRP A 68 -5.60 13.35 19.66
CA TRP A 68 -6.89 13.82 20.21
C TRP A 68 -7.39 15.10 19.55
N ALA A 69 -6.47 16.03 19.21
CA ALA A 69 -6.80 17.27 18.52
C ALA A 69 -7.29 17.01 17.08
N GLY A 70 -6.68 16.04 16.40
CA GLY A 70 -7.13 15.55 15.10
C GLY A 70 -8.52 14.92 15.20
N LEU A 71 -8.77 14.08 16.22
CA LEU A 71 -10.09 13.48 16.43
C LEU A 71 -11.15 14.54 16.69
N HIS A 72 -10.87 15.51 17.56
CA HIS A 72 -11.76 16.63 17.86
C HIS A 72 -12.12 17.40 16.58
N SER A 73 -11.12 17.70 15.74
CA SER A 73 -11.32 18.39 14.46
C SER A 73 -12.18 17.60 13.46
N LEU A 74 -12.07 16.28 13.45
CA LEU A 74 -12.88 15.41 12.59
C LEU A 74 -14.33 15.35 13.06
N VAL A 75 -14.56 15.20 14.38
CA VAL A 75 -15.91 15.17 14.97
C VAL A 75 -16.61 16.52 14.84
N MET A 76 -15.88 17.63 14.96
CA MET A 76 -16.43 18.96 14.73
C MET A 76 -16.99 19.12 13.31
N LYS A 77 -16.36 18.48 12.31
CA LYS A 77 -16.76 18.55 10.91
C LYS A 77 -17.87 17.56 10.54
N ASP A 78 -17.99 16.43 11.24
CA ASP A 78 -19.00 15.42 10.93
C ASP A 78 -20.25 15.54 11.81
N VAL A 79 -21.28 16.20 11.25
CA VAL A 79 -22.60 16.40 11.87
C VAL A 79 -23.33 15.07 12.14
N ARG A 80 -22.93 13.98 11.48
CA ARG A 80 -23.59 12.66 11.64
C ARG A 80 -23.05 11.85 12.82
N THR A 81 -22.05 12.36 13.54
CA THR A 81 -21.49 11.67 14.70
C THR A 81 -22.57 11.44 15.76
N PRO A 82 -22.83 10.18 16.17
CA PRO A 82 -23.78 9.89 17.23
C PRO A 82 -23.37 10.58 18.53
N SER A 83 -24.31 11.24 19.19
CA SER A 83 -24.07 11.98 20.45
C SER A 83 -22.91 12.97 20.37
N ARG A 84 -22.75 13.63 19.21
CA ARG A 84 -21.64 14.53 18.86
C ARG A 84 -21.26 15.51 19.97
N ASP A 85 -22.23 16.20 20.56
CA ASP A 85 -21.94 17.26 21.54
C ASP A 85 -21.31 16.67 22.82
N ARG A 86 -21.82 15.52 23.30
CA ARG A 86 -21.21 14.78 24.41
C ARG A 86 -19.83 14.21 24.06
N VAL A 87 -19.63 13.78 22.81
CA VAL A 87 -18.30 13.34 22.35
C VAL A 87 -17.32 14.50 22.38
N LEU A 88 -17.71 15.69 21.92
CA LEU A 88 -16.86 16.88 21.95
C LEU A 88 -16.54 17.32 23.38
N GLU A 89 -17.52 17.33 24.29
CA GLU A 89 -17.29 17.59 25.73
C GLU A 89 -16.25 16.64 26.34
N ILE A 90 -16.32 15.34 26.00
CA ILE A 90 -15.33 14.34 26.45
C ILE A 90 -13.95 14.64 25.88
N LEU A 91 -13.86 15.03 24.60
CA LEU A 91 -12.58 15.36 23.97
C LEU A 91 -11.97 16.66 24.50
N ASP A 92 -12.80 17.67 24.77
CA ASP A 92 -12.39 18.96 25.34
C ASP A 92 -11.87 18.82 26.78
N SER A 93 -12.32 17.78 27.51
CA SER A 93 -11.83 17.48 28.85
C SER A 93 -10.39 16.93 28.90
N ILE A 94 -9.81 16.55 27.75
CA ILE A 94 -8.48 15.93 27.68
C ILE A 94 -7.40 17.02 27.73
N SER A 95 -6.82 17.26 28.90
CA SER A 95 -5.68 18.17 29.08
C SER A 95 -4.35 17.45 29.33
N SER A 96 -4.39 16.18 29.74
CA SER A 96 -3.21 15.35 29.99
C SER A 96 -3.31 13.95 29.36
N PRO A 97 -2.18 13.21 29.23
CA PRO A 97 -2.19 11.84 28.71
C PRO A 97 -3.05 10.86 29.53
N GLU A 98 -3.15 11.05 30.85
CA GLU A 98 -3.99 10.24 31.74
C GLU A 98 -5.48 10.47 31.50
N ASP A 99 -5.87 11.71 31.22
CA ASP A 99 -7.25 12.07 30.89
C ASP A 99 -7.68 11.39 29.59
N GLY A 100 -6.77 11.24 28.62
CA GLY A 100 -7.04 10.51 27.39
C GLY A 100 -7.44 9.05 27.61
N GLU A 101 -6.88 8.38 28.63
CA GLU A 101 -7.25 7.00 28.95
C GLU A 101 -8.65 6.93 29.59
N ARG A 102 -8.95 7.88 30.47
CA ARG A 102 -10.28 8.01 31.09
C ARG A 102 -11.34 8.36 30.04
N ALA A 103 -11.05 9.32 29.17
CA ALA A 103 -11.90 9.73 28.06
C ALA A 103 -12.20 8.56 27.12
N LEU A 104 -11.22 7.70 26.80
CA LEU A 104 -11.44 6.51 25.99
C LEU A 104 -12.39 5.51 26.65
N LYS A 105 -12.31 5.33 27.97
CA LYS A 105 -13.24 4.47 28.73
C LYS A 105 -14.65 5.04 28.74
N VAL A 106 -14.79 6.35 29.00
CA VAL A 106 -16.09 7.04 28.99
C VAL A 106 -16.72 6.99 27.60
N LEU A 107 -15.95 7.24 26.55
CA LEU A 107 -16.40 7.20 25.16
C LEU A 107 -16.90 5.81 24.74
N LYS A 108 -16.23 4.73 25.21
CA LYS A 108 -16.66 3.34 24.97
C LYS A 108 -17.97 2.98 25.68
N ALA A 109 -18.25 3.59 26.82
CA ALA A 109 -19.47 3.37 27.59
C ALA A 109 -20.63 4.28 27.15
N LEU A 110 -20.33 5.43 26.52
CA LEU A 110 -21.31 6.44 26.12
C LEU A 110 -22.36 5.86 25.17
N ASP A 111 -23.64 6.02 25.53
CA ASP A 111 -24.82 5.61 24.75
C ASP A 111 -24.70 4.19 24.16
N GLY A 112 -24.21 3.26 24.97
CA GLY A 112 -24.02 1.86 24.60
C GLY A 112 -22.87 1.62 23.61
N GLY A 113 -21.89 2.52 23.55
CA GLY A 113 -20.71 2.43 22.69
C GLY A 113 -20.97 2.76 21.22
N ARG A 114 -22.16 3.29 20.89
CA ARG A 114 -22.52 3.69 19.53
C ARG A 114 -21.62 4.81 18.99
N PRO A 115 -21.33 5.89 19.72
CA PRO A 115 -20.42 6.94 19.28
C PRO A 115 -19.02 6.38 19.04
N TYR A 116 -18.46 5.62 20.00
CA TYR A 116 -17.15 5.00 19.85
C TYR A 116 -17.05 4.11 18.60
N SER A 117 -18.05 3.26 18.36
CA SER A 117 -18.08 2.37 17.19
C SER A 117 -18.12 3.14 15.88
N TYR A 118 -18.81 4.28 15.85
CA TYR A 118 -18.86 5.18 14.70
C TYR A 118 -17.49 5.84 14.46
N LEU A 119 -16.90 6.45 15.49
CA LEU A 119 -15.58 7.08 15.40
C LEU A 119 -14.49 6.08 14.97
N TYR A 120 -14.55 4.86 15.50
CA TYR A 120 -13.64 3.77 15.15
C TYR A 120 -13.69 3.40 13.66
N ARG A 121 -14.88 3.43 13.05
CA ARG A 121 -15.06 3.07 11.63
C ARG A 121 -14.78 4.23 10.69
N HIS A 122 -15.13 5.45 11.09
CA HIS A 122 -15.18 6.60 10.17
C HIS A 122 -14.07 7.64 10.37
N HIS A 123 -13.48 7.74 11.56
CA HIS A 123 -12.48 8.79 11.86
C HIS A 123 -11.12 8.26 12.31
N PHE A 124 -11.08 7.16 13.06
CA PHE A 124 -9.82 6.56 13.53
C PHE A 124 -8.87 6.18 12.38
N PRO A 125 -9.33 5.70 11.21
CA PRO A 125 -8.45 5.49 10.05
C PRO A 125 -7.67 6.73 9.62
N ALA A 126 -8.30 7.92 9.64
CA ALA A 126 -7.67 9.17 9.23
C ALA A 126 -6.64 9.68 10.26
N LEU A 127 -6.72 9.23 11.52
CA LEU A 127 -5.76 9.56 12.58
C LEU A 127 -4.51 8.67 12.56
N ARG A 128 -4.50 7.62 11.73
CA ARG A 128 -3.36 6.71 11.57
C ARG A 128 -2.36 7.20 10.51
N GLU A 129 -2.49 8.45 10.06
CA GLU A 129 -1.65 9.05 9.02
C GLU A 129 -0.37 9.69 9.59
N SER A 130 0.71 9.64 8.82
CA SER A 130 1.95 10.38 9.08
C SER A 130 2.07 11.49 8.05
N ARG A 131 2.23 12.73 8.52
CA ARG A 131 2.26 13.92 7.66
C ARG A 131 3.69 14.46 7.54
N LEU A 132 4.09 14.77 6.32
CA LEU A 132 5.39 15.34 5.99
C LEU A 132 5.18 16.78 5.51
N PHE A 133 5.89 17.73 6.11
CA PHE A 133 5.97 19.11 5.62
C PHE A 133 7.39 19.39 5.12
N LEU A 134 7.47 20.01 3.95
CA LEU A 134 8.71 20.38 3.27
C LEU A 134 8.71 21.89 3.04
N GLU A 135 9.67 22.60 3.63
CA GLU A 135 9.92 24.01 3.37
C GLU A 135 11.13 24.13 2.44
N TYR A 136 10.97 24.79 1.29
CA TYR A 136 12.02 24.98 0.30
C TYR A 136 11.98 26.38 -0.30
N GLU A 137 13.14 26.85 -0.78
CA GLU A 137 13.27 28.12 -1.49
C GLU A 137 13.79 27.87 -2.91
N PRO A 138 13.40 28.66 -3.93
CA PRO A 138 14.01 28.57 -5.24
C PRO A 138 15.48 28.98 -5.18
N ALA A 139 16.37 28.13 -5.69
CA ALA A 139 17.79 28.44 -5.80
C ALA A 139 17.95 29.60 -6.78
N ARG A 140 18.56 30.70 -6.34
CA ARG A 140 18.83 31.84 -7.21
C ARG A 140 19.72 31.39 -8.37
N SER A 141 19.14 31.34 -9.56
CA SER A 141 19.90 31.20 -10.80
C SER A 141 20.70 32.49 -11.00
N LEU A 142 22.02 32.41 -10.83
CA LEU A 142 22.95 33.45 -11.27
C LEU A 142 23.05 33.38 -12.80
N ILE A 143 21.97 33.68 -13.51
CA ILE A 143 22.05 34.09 -14.91
C ILE A 143 22.07 35.64 -14.86
N PRO A 144 23.15 36.30 -15.29
CA PRO A 144 23.11 37.75 -15.49
C PRO A 144 22.01 38.04 -16.52
N LEU A 145 20.97 38.78 -16.12
CA LEU A 145 19.97 39.28 -17.06
C LEU A 145 20.69 40.23 -18.03
N PRO A 146 20.51 40.10 -19.36
CA PRO A 146 20.93 41.15 -20.28
C PRO A 146 20.10 42.41 -20.00
N ASP A 147 20.78 43.55 -19.91
CA ASP A 147 20.21 44.86 -19.55
C ASP A 147 18.95 45.20 -20.36
N TYR A 148 17.80 44.96 -19.74
CA TYR A 148 16.48 45.18 -20.32
C TYR A 148 16.10 46.68 -20.40
N GLU A 149 16.80 47.54 -19.67
CA GLU A 149 16.49 48.97 -19.58
C GLU A 149 16.69 49.74 -20.90
N ALA A 150 17.55 49.25 -21.81
CA ALA A 150 17.81 49.94 -23.09
C ALA A 150 16.70 49.75 -24.15
N SER A 151 15.77 48.80 -23.97
CA SER A 151 14.77 48.45 -24.98
C SER A 151 13.39 49.09 -24.77
N LEU A 152 13.11 49.62 -23.57
CA LEU A 152 11.80 50.18 -23.23
C LEU A 152 11.55 51.60 -23.77
N SER A 153 12.58 52.32 -24.21
CA SER A 153 12.46 53.72 -24.65
C SER A 153 12.00 53.92 -26.10
N ARG A 154 11.78 52.84 -26.90
CA ARG A 154 11.46 52.96 -28.35
C ARG A 154 10.05 52.56 -28.77
N LEU A 155 9.17 52.15 -27.87
CA LEU A 155 7.82 51.74 -28.26
C LEU A 155 6.82 52.90 -28.08
N ALA A 156 6.47 53.53 -29.20
CA ALA A 156 5.36 54.48 -29.29
C ALA A 156 4.04 53.80 -28.89
N PRO A 157 3.09 54.52 -28.26
CA PRO A 157 1.86 53.94 -27.77
C PRO A 157 0.95 53.52 -28.93
N ARG A 158 0.68 52.21 -29.03
CA ARG A 158 -0.33 51.68 -29.95
C ARG A 158 -1.72 51.76 -29.29
N PRO A 159 -2.81 52.03 -30.03
CA PRO A 159 -4.15 52.12 -29.45
C PRO A 159 -4.57 50.77 -28.85
N GLN A 160 -5.10 50.79 -27.63
CA GLN A 160 -5.61 49.59 -26.96
C GLN A 160 -6.91 49.12 -27.61
N PRO A 161 -7.08 47.81 -27.90
CA PRO A 161 -8.38 47.28 -28.27
C PRO A 161 -9.27 47.10 -27.04
N VAL A 162 -10.55 47.42 -27.23
CA VAL A 162 -11.65 47.32 -26.27
C VAL A 162 -11.77 45.88 -25.73
N ILE A 163 -11.81 45.74 -24.41
CA ILE A 163 -11.95 44.47 -23.70
C ILE A 163 -13.42 44.05 -23.77
N ASN A 164 -13.71 43.03 -24.58
CA ASN A 164 -14.98 42.30 -24.49
C ASN A 164 -14.85 41.23 -23.40
N THR A 165 -15.56 41.44 -22.29
CA THR A 165 -15.62 40.55 -21.13
C THR A 165 -16.50 39.33 -21.42
N SER A 166 -15.94 38.31 -22.05
CA SER A 166 -16.47 36.94 -21.99
C SER A 166 -15.36 35.93 -22.31
N SER A 167 -14.52 35.64 -21.33
CA SER A 167 -13.66 34.47 -21.39
C SER A 167 -13.88 33.62 -20.13
N PRO A 168 -14.20 32.33 -20.27
CA PRO A 168 -14.34 31.44 -19.13
C PRO A 168 -12.95 31.23 -18.52
N PHE A 169 -12.89 31.25 -17.18
CA PHE A 169 -11.69 30.94 -16.42
C PHE A 169 -10.98 29.70 -17.00
N PRO A 170 -9.64 29.72 -17.20
CA PRO A 170 -8.93 28.53 -17.62
C PRO A 170 -9.02 27.50 -16.50
N THR A 171 -9.86 26.48 -16.71
CA THR A 171 -9.83 25.26 -15.91
C THR A 171 -8.42 24.71 -16.02
N ILE A 172 -7.64 24.79 -14.94
CA ILE A 172 -6.36 24.10 -14.82
C ILE A 172 -6.67 22.61 -14.87
N CYS A 173 -6.66 22.04 -16.07
CA CYS A 173 -6.72 20.61 -16.27
C CYS A 173 -5.35 20.08 -15.87
N HIS A 174 -5.22 19.63 -14.62
CA HIS A 174 -4.10 18.78 -14.25
C HIS A 174 -4.19 17.53 -15.11
N SER A 175 -3.40 17.46 -16.18
CA SER A 175 -3.17 16.19 -16.86
C SER A 175 -2.40 15.30 -15.88
N CYS A 176 -3.14 14.61 -15.02
CA CYS A 176 -2.59 13.50 -14.26
C CYS A 176 -2.02 12.53 -15.29
N ARG A 177 -0.71 12.33 -15.27
CA ARG A 177 -0.10 11.27 -16.07
C ARG A 177 -0.87 9.98 -15.77
N PRO A 178 -1.23 9.18 -16.79
CA PRO A 178 -2.12 8.06 -16.58
C PRO A 178 -1.41 7.05 -15.66
N PHE A 179 -1.99 6.86 -14.47
CA PHE A 179 -1.54 5.91 -13.46
C PHE A 179 -2.30 4.61 -13.65
N TYR A 180 -1.58 3.52 -13.92
CA TYR A 180 -2.12 2.20 -14.20
C TYR A 180 -1.69 1.23 -13.09
N MET A 181 -2.64 0.94 -12.20
CA MET A 181 -2.51 -0.09 -11.17
C MET A 181 -3.66 -1.07 -11.32
N ALA A 182 -3.46 -2.32 -10.94
CA ALA A 182 -4.53 -3.27 -10.78
C ALA A 182 -4.44 -4.01 -9.45
N LEU A 183 -5.59 -4.29 -8.87
CA LEU A 183 -5.75 -5.20 -7.74
C LEU A 183 -6.30 -6.53 -8.26
N LYS A 184 -5.79 -7.66 -7.77
CA LYS A 184 -6.10 -8.99 -8.26
C LYS A 184 -6.50 -9.91 -7.12
N THR A 185 -7.42 -10.83 -7.40
CA THR A 185 -7.71 -11.99 -6.53
C THR A 185 -7.79 -13.24 -7.38
N ASN A 186 -7.13 -14.32 -6.96
CA ASN A 186 -7.11 -15.57 -7.72
C ASN A 186 -8.34 -16.42 -7.35
N MET A 187 -9.34 -16.41 -8.21
CA MET A 187 -10.60 -17.12 -7.98
C MET A 187 -10.41 -18.63 -7.89
N LEU A 188 -9.36 -19.18 -8.53
CA LEU A 188 -9.04 -20.61 -8.42
C LEU A 188 -8.57 -20.97 -6.99
N SER A 189 -7.73 -20.13 -6.41
CA SER A 189 -7.26 -20.28 -5.03
C SER A 189 -8.40 -20.02 -4.03
N ASP A 190 -9.30 -19.07 -4.32
CA ASP A 190 -10.47 -18.76 -3.49
C ASP A 190 -11.41 -19.98 -3.34
N VAL A 191 -11.61 -20.77 -4.41
CA VAL A 191 -12.39 -22.04 -4.36
C VAL A 191 -11.75 -23.06 -3.41
N LEU A 192 -10.42 -23.07 -3.33
CA LEU A 192 -9.65 -23.90 -2.41
C LEU A 192 -9.50 -23.26 -1.03
N ALA A 193 -10.31 -22.25 -0.68
CA ALA A 193 -10.18 -21.50 0.57
C ALA A 193 -8.75 -20.98 0.83
N LEU A 194 -7.96 -20.72 -0.21
CA LEU A 194 -6.63 -20.13 -0.10
C LEU A 194 -6.69 -18.72 -0.67
N PRO A 195 -7.23 -17.74 0.07
CA PRO A 195 -7.42 -16.41 -0.48
C PRO A 195 -6.06 -15.82 -0.86
N GLU A 196 -6.02 -15.26 -2.07
CA GLU A 196 -4.83 -14.73 -2.69
C GLU A 196 -5.11 -13.31 -3.16
N ILE A 197 -4.28 -12.36 -2.73
CA ILE A 197 -4.35 -10.96 -3.15
C ILE A 197 -3.10 -10.59 -3.92
N GLY A 198 -3.30 -9.94 -5.07
CA GLY A 198 -2.22 -9.48 -5.93
C GLY A 198 -2.32 -7.99 -6.21
N ILE A 199 -1.19 -7.29 -6.27
CA ILE A 199 -1.11 -5.91 -6.72
C ILE A 199 -0.19 -5.85 -7.93
N GLU A 200 -0.65 -5.23 -9.00
CA GLU A 200 0.09 -5.07 -10.25
C GLU A 200 0.27 -3.60 -10.62
N PHE A 201 1.51 -3.21 -10.91
CA PHE A 201 1.90 -1.87 -11.32
C PHE A 201 2.42 -1.89 -12.75
N TYR A 202 1.82 -1.09 -13.63
CA TYR A 202 2.33 -0.91 -14.97
C TYR A 202 3.37 0.21 -15.00
N LEU A 203 4.58 -0.12 -15.45
CA LEU A 203 5.74 0.78 -15.41
C LEU A 203 6.03 1.44 -16.77
N GLY A 204 5.17 1.22 -17.77
CA GLY A 204 5.37 1.70 -19.13
C GLY A 204 6.08 0.69 -20.02
N ARG A 205 6.15 0.98 -21.32
CA ARG A 205 6.79 0.13 -22.34
C ARG A 205 6.30 -1.33 -22.32
N ASN A 206 5.01 -1.51 -22.06
CA ASN A 206 4.38 -2.83 -21.96
C ASN A 206 4.98 -3.73 -20.88
N PHE A 207 5.51 -3.15 -19.80
CA PHE A 207 6.05 -3.89 -18.68
C PHE A 207 5.24 -3.60 -17.40
N SER A 208 4.96 -4.65 -16.63
CA SER A 208 4.36 -4.55 -15.31
C SER A 208 5.11 -5.41 -14.29
N ILE A 209 4.99 -5.03 -13.02
CA ILE A 209 5.42 -5.83 -11.88
C ILE A 209 4.19 -6.20 -11.08
N VAL A 210 4.08 -7.47 -10.74
CA VAL A 210 3.03 -8.00 -9.86
C VAL A 210 3.66 -8.57 -8.60
N ALA A 211 2.98 -8.36 -7.47
CA ALA A 211 3.28 -9.01 -6.21
C ALA A 211 2.01 -9.69 -5.71
N ASN A 212 2.07 -11.01 -5.53
CA ASN A 212 0.99 -11.86 -5.04
C ASN A 212 1.28 -12.32 -3.62
N TRP A 213 0.22 -12.49 -2.84
CA TRP A 213 0.29 -12.98 -1.48
C TRP A 213 -0.90 -13.89 -1.17
N THR A 214 -0.62 -15.09 -0.68
CA THR A 214 -1.61 -16.08 -0.29
C THR A 214 -1.53 -16.33 1.20
N TYR A 215 -2.69 -16.31 1.87
CA TYR A 215 -2.78 -16.60 3.30
C TYR A 215 -4.05 -17.41 3.59
N GLY A 216 -3.91 -18.69 3.90
CA GLY A 216 -4.98 -19.55 4.37
C GLY A 216 -4.64 -20.09 5.76
N TRP A 217 -5.53 -19.89 6.73
CA TRP A 217 -5.38 -20.43 8.08
C TRP A 217 -6.71 -20.99 8.57
N TRP A 218 -6.92 -22.30 8.36
CA TRP A 218 -8.16 -22.94 8.76
C TRP A 218 -7.91 -24.14 9.67
N ASP A 219 -8.78 -24.25 10.65
CA ASP A 219 -8.96 -25.40 11.52
C ASP A 219 -10.48 -25.57 11.68
N THR A 220 -10.99 -26.76 11.43
CA THR A 220 -12.42 -27.05 11.59
C THR A 220 -12.54 -28.43 12.21
N ASP A 221 -12.30 -28.48 13.52
CA ASP A 221 -12.04 -29.75 14.17
C ASP A 221 -13.31 -30.58 14.42
N SER A 222 -13.14 -31.90 14.40
CA SER A 222 -13.66 -32.67 15.53
C SER A 222 -12.62 -33.63 16.14
N ARG A 223 -11.62 -34.15 15.38
CA ARG A 223 -10.29 -34.68 15.86
C ARG A 223 -9.08 -34.58 14.87
N HIS A 224 -9.08 -33.65 13.90
CA HIS A 224 -7.98 -32.86 13.31
C HIS A 224 -8.07 -32.74 11.77
N ARG A 225 -8.33 -31.52 11.27
CA ARG A 225 -8.28 -31.13 9.84
C ARG A 225 -7.58 -29.79 9.70
N TYR A 226 -6.27 -29.82 9.44
CA TYR A 226 -5.48 -28.61 9.19
C TYR A 226 -5.43 -28.27 7.71
N TRP A 227 -5.70 -26.99 7.44
CA TRP A 227 -5.53 -26.41 6.12
C TRP A 227 -4.79 -25.08 6.26
N ARG A 228 -3.47 -25.10 6.07
CA ARG A 228 -2.65 -23.88 6.15
C ARG A 228 -1.79 -23.74 4.91
N ALA A 229 -1.83 -22.56 4.30
CA ALA A 229 -0.87 -22.18 3.27
C ALA A 229 -0.52 -20.71 3.43
N TYR A 230 0.75 -20.40 3.25
CA TYR A 230 1.29 -19.07 3.37
C TYR A 230 2.41 -18.89 2.37
N GLY A 231 2.36 -17.81 1.60
CA GLY A 231 3.41 -17.54 0.63
C GLY A 231 3.10 -16.35 -0.24
N GLY A 232 4.03 -16.05 -1.12
CA GLY A 232 3.87 -15.01 -2.11
C GLY A 232 4.96 -15.08 -3.16
N ASP A 233 4.69 -14.42 -4.28
CA ASP A 233 5.62 -14.28 -5.38
C ASP A 233 5.61 -12.87 -5.94
N ILE A 234 6.71 -12.54 -6.60
CA ILE A 234 6.85 -11.34 -7.41
C ILE A 234 7.10 -11.80 -8.84
N ALA A 235 6.42 -11.18 -9.80
CA ALA A 235 6.65 -11.43 -11.21
C ALA A 235 6.85 -10.12 -11.99
N GLY A 236 7.77 -10.17 -12.96
CA GLY A 236 7.89 -9.15 -14.01
C GLY A 236 7.22 -9.66 -15.27
N ARG A 237 6.25 -8.91 -15.81
CA ARG A 237 5.44 -9.30 -16.97
C ARG A 237 5.65 -8.33 -18.14
N TRP A 238 5.85 -8.90 -19.32
CA TRP A 238 5.88 -8.20 -20.60
C TRP A 238 4.59 -8.47 -21.37
N TRP A 239 3.91 -7.40 -21.76
CA TRP A 239 2.65 -7.43 -22.49
C TRP A 239 2.89 -7.28 -24.00
N PHE A 240 2.18 -8.05 -24.81
CA PHE A 240 2.36 -8.04 -26.26
C PHE A 240 1.07 -8.34 -27.02
N GLY A 241 1.11 -8.13 -28.33
CA GLY A 241 -0.04 -8.23 -29.22
C GLY A 241 -0.84 -6.93 -29.34
N LYS A 242 -1.82 -6.94 -30.25
CA LYS A 242 -2.59 -5.75 -30.62
C LYS A 242 -3.35 -5.15 -29.43
N ALA A 243 -3.93 -6.00 -28.59
CA ALA A 243 -4.68 -5.59 -27.40
C ALA A 243 -3.79 -4.86 -26.38
N ALA A 244 -2.57 -5.35 -26.12
CA ALA A 244 -1.63 -4.72 -25.19
C ALA A 244 -1.15 -3.34 -25.65
N HIS A 245 -1.02 -3.13 -26.96
CA HIS A 245 -0.64 -1.83 -27.53
C HIS A 245 -1.78 -0.81 -27.47
N GLN A 246 -3.03 -1.28 -27.53
CA GLN A 246 -4.20 -0.42 -27.42
C GLN A 246 -4.50 -0.06 -25.96
N LYS A 247 -4.29 -1.00 -25.04
CA LYS A 247 -4.59 -0.81 -23.63
C LYS A 247 -3.59 -1.54 -22.72
N PRO A 248 -2.99 -0.82 -21.74
CA PRO A 248 -2.18 -1.45 -20.69
C PRO A 248 -2.97 -2.52 -19.91
N LEU A 249 -2.27 -3.58 -19.47
CA LEU A 249 -2.83 -4.68 -18.67
C LEU A 249 -3.97 -5.43 -19.38
N THR A 250 -3.93 -5.52 -20.72
CA THR A 250 -4.92 -6.23 -21.53
C THR A 250 -4.23 -7.02 -22.63
N GLY A 251 -4.70 -8.23 -22.92
CA GLY A 251 -4.11 -9.11 -23.94
C GLY A 251 -3.06 -10.07 -23.39
N HIS A 252 -2.14 -10.48 -24.26
CA HIS A 252 -1.14 -11.51 -23.95
C HIS A 252 -0.02 -10.94 -23.08
N HIS A 253 0.44 -11.74 -22.13
CA HIS A 253 1.62 -11.45 -21.34
C HIS A 253 2.47 -12.69 -21.14
N ILE A 254 3.78 -12.46 -20.99
CA ILE A 254 4.76 -13.46 -20.57
C ILE A 254 5.55 -12.86 -19.41
N GLY A 255 5.88 -13.65 -18.42
CA GLY A 255 6.59 -13.16 -17.24
C GLY A 255 7.59 -14.16 -16.68
N ILE A 256 8.44 -13.63 -15.82
CA ILE A 256 9.29 -14.41 -14.93
C ILE A 256 8.83 -14.15 -13.51
N TYR A 257 8.73 -15.21 -12.70
CA TYR A 257 8.30 -15.09 -11.31
C TYR A 257 9.23 -15.87 -10.39
N ALA A 258 9.35 -15.38 -9.17
CA ALA A 258 10.02 -16.06 -8.08
C ALA A 258 9.27 -15.78 -6.78
N GLY A 259 9.22 -16.78 -5.92
CA GLY A 259 8.43 -16.71 -4.71
C GLY A 259 8.81 -17.76 -3.69
N VAL A 260 8.05 -17.74 -2.61
CA VAL A 260 8.20 -18.62 -1.47
C VAL A 260 6.83 -19.11 -1.06
N ASN A 261 6.71 -20.40 -0.76
CA ASN A 261 5.49 -20.96 -0.20
C ASN A 261 5.79 -21.85 1.01
N THR A 262 4.82 -21.94 1.90
CA THR A 262 4.81 -22.84 3.06
C THR A 262 3.41 -23.41 3.10
N TRP A 263 3.29 -24.71 3.30
CA TRP A 263 2.00 -25.38 3.30
C TRP A 263 1.99 -26.51 4.31
N ASP A 264 0.83 -26.71 4.92
CA ASP A 264 0.58 -27.74 5.92
C ASP A 264 -0.84 -28.27 5.70
N PHE A 265 -0.92 -29.47 5.13
CA PHE A 265 -2.18 -30.11 4.79
C PHE A 265 -2.32 -31.42 5.57
N GLU A 266 -3.40 -31.53 6.34
CA GLU A 266 -3.74 -32.76 7.08
C GLU A 266 -5.13 -33.27 6.69
N TRP A 267 -5.16 -34.51 6.19
CA TRP A 267 -6.39 -35.19 5.82
C TRP A 267 -6.67 -36.34 6.79
N GLY A 268 -7.07 -36.00 8.03
CA GLY A 268 -7.68 -36.93 8.98
C GLY A 268 -6.84 -38.19 9.30
N GLY A 269 -5.52 -38.05 9.46
CA GLY A 269 -4.64 -39.16 9.89
C GLY A 269 -3.22 -39.15 9.32
N THR A 270 -2.94 -38.40 8.26
CA THR A 270 -1.56 -38.14 7.79
C THR A 270 -1.47 -36.71 7.31
N GLY A 271 -0.48 -35.98 7.81
CA GLY A 271 -0.21 -34.61 7.42
C GLY A 271 1.07 -34.49 6.61
N TYR A 272 1.06 -33.52 5.68
CA TYR A 272 2.18 -33.17 4.83
C TYR A 272 2.49 -31.69 5.04
N MET A 273 3.70 -31.42 5.51
CA MET A 273 4.17 -30.07 5.79
C MET A 273 5.37 -29.74 4.92
N GLY A 274 5.23 -28.73 4.06
CA GLY A 274 6.32 -28.10 3.33
C GLY A 274 6.91 -26.96 4.16
N GLY A 275 8.18 -27.05 4.52
CA GLY A 275 8.88 -26.10 5.40
C GLY A 275 9.34 -26.70 6.72
N LYS A 276 10.47 -26.23 7.27
CA LYS A 276 11.02 -26.75 8.54
C LYS A 276 10.21 -26.27 9.75
N PRO A 277 9.75 -27.14 10.64
CA PRO A 277 9.12 -26.71 11.89
C PRO A 277 10.19 -26.24 12.90
N GLY A 278 9.89 -25.12 13.58
CA GLY A 278 10.86 -24.36 14.36
C GLY A 278 11.75 -23.45 13.49
N GLY A 279 12.15 -22.29 14.01
CA GLY A 279 12.95 -21.29 13.28
C GLY A 279 12.14 -20.10 12.74
N THR A 280 12.80 -19.27 11.93
CA THR A 280 12.25 -18.05 11.35
C THR A 280 11.36 -18.34 10.13
N LEU A 281 10.55 -17.38 9.70
CA LEU A 281 9.69 -17.49 8.52
C LEU A 281 10.49 -17.92 7.26
N TRP A 282 11.74 -17.47 7.15
CA TRP A 282 12.65 -17.79 6.05
C TRP A 282 13.16 -19.24 6.06
N ASP A 283 13.20 -19.89 7.23
CA ASP A 283 13.57 -21.30 7.36
C ASP A 283 12.43 -22.25 6.93
N LYS A 284 11.21 -21.71 6.84
CA LYS A 284 9.96 -22.43 6.51
C LYS A 284 9.61 -22.37 5.01
N CYS A 285 10.15 -21.40 4.30
CA CYS A 285 9.80 -21.13 2.92
C CYS A 285 10.43 -22.14 1.94
N LEU A 286 9.61 -22.71 1.06
CA LEU A 286 10.03 -23.43 -0.12
C LEU A 286 10.16 -22.44 -1.28
N PRO A 287 11.39 -22.13 -1.73
CA PRO A 287 11.57 -21.26 -2.88
C PRO A 287 11.10 -21.95 -4.16
N TYR A 288 10.50 -21.15 -5.03
CA TYR A 288 10.17 -21.55 -6.40
C TYR A 288 10.43 -20.38 -7.35
N ALA A 289 10.77 -20.71 -8.58
CA ALA A 289 10.94 -19.75 -9.66
C ALA A 289 10.55 -20.36 -11.00
N GLY A 290 10.07 -19.54 -11.92
CA GLY A 290 9.61 -20.04 -13.21
C GLY A 290 9.28 -18.94 -14.20
N VAL A 291 8.73 -19.39 -15.33
CA VAL A 291 8.17 -18.54 -16.37
C VAL A 291 6.67 -18.71 -16.41
N GLU A 292 5.94 -17.62 -16.65
CA GLU A 292 4.50 -17.60 -16.76
C GLU A 292 4.07 -17.04 -18.12
N TYR A 293 2.96 -17.54 -18.62
CA TYR A 293 2.27 -16.99 -19.78
C TYR A 293 0.81 -16.83 -19.43
N GLY A 294 0.20 -15.74 -19.90
CA GLY A 294 -1.19 -15.49 -19.65
C GLY A 294 -1.88 -14.56 -20.62
N TYR A 295 -3.17 -14.39 -20.40
CA TYR A 295 -4.04 -13.56 -21.19
C TYR A 295 -5.07 -12.85 -20.31
N SER A 296 -5.12 -11.52 -20.41
CA SER A 296 -6.09 -10.69 -19.69
C SER A 296 -7.22 -10.23 -20.61
N LEU A 297 -8.44 -10.64 -20.29
CA LEU A 297 -9.67 -10.33 -21.01
C LEU A 297 -10.50 -9.28 -20.27
N PRO A 298 -10.88 -8.16 -20.91
CA PRO A 298 -11.75 -7.17 -20.30
C PRO A 298 -13.20 -7.67 -20.24
N ILE A 299 -13.83 -7.58 -19.06
CA ILE A 299 -15.22 -8.04 -18.84
C ILE A 299 -16.19 -6.91 -18.48
N ALA A 300 -15.70 -5.85 -17.83
CA ALA A 300 -16.51 -4.68 -17.48
C ALA A 300 -15.64 -3.42 -17.50
N ARG A 301 -16.26 -2.24 -17.32
CA ARG A 301 -15.57 -0.94 -17.41
C ARG A 301 -14.27 -0.85 -16.59
N ARG A 302 -14.16 -1.52 -15.44
CA ARG A 302 -12.94 -1.55 -14.64
C ARG A 302 -12.49 -2.97 -14.26
N LEU A 303 -13.05 -4.00 -14.87
CA LEU A 303 -12.75 -5.39 -14.51
C LEU A 303 -12.21 -6.16 -15.71
N ASN A 304 -11.16 -6.94 -15.46
CA ASN A 304 -10.62 -7.94 -16.37
C ASN A 304 -10.60 -9.31 -15.68
N ILE A 305 -10.62 -10.38 -16.47
CA ILE A 305 -10.26 -11.73 -16.02
C ILE A 305 -8.90 -12.06 -16.62
N ASP A 306 -7.93 -12.40 -15.78
CA ASP A 306 -6.57 -12.75 -16.18
C ASP A 306 -6.32 -14.25 -15.98
N PHE A 307 -6.03 -14.95 -17.06
CA PHE A 307 -5.67 -16.37 -17.05
C PHE A 307 -4.16 -16.47 -17.11
N THR A 308 -3.53 -17.09 -16.10
CA THR A 308 -2.08 -17.26 -16.06
C THR A 308 -1.71 -18.71 -15.77
N LEU A 309 -0.76 -19.25 -16.53
CA LEU A 309 -0.17 -20.56 -16.28
C LEU A 309 1.36 -20.40 -16.20
N GLY A 310 1.97 -21.02 -15.20
CA GLY A 310 3.41 -20.98 -15.00
C GLY A 310 4.04 -22.34 -14.83
N ILE A 311 5.20 -22.50 -15.46
CA ILE A 311 6.08 -23.66 -15.34
C ILE A 311 7.37 -23.22 -14.67
N GLY A 312 7.82 -24.00 -13.71
CA GLY A 312 8.95 -23.60 -12.89
C GLY A 312 9.59 -24.76 -12.15
N TYR A 313 10.56 -24.38 -11.33
CA TYR A 313 11.29 -25.26 -10.44
C TYR A 313 11.01 -24.87 -8.99
N MET A 314 10.69 -25.86 -8.17
CA MET A 314 10.50 -25.70 -6.73
C MET A 314 11.44 -26.64 -5.98
N GLN A 315 12.10 -26.10 -4.96
CA GLN A 315 13.06 -26.83 -4.15
C GLN A 315 12.75 -26.70 -2.67
N GLY A 316 12.96 -27.78 -1.92
CA GLY A 316 13.06 -27.71 -0.47
C GLY A 316 12.91 -29.07 0.19
N THR A 317 12.22 -29.09 1.33
CA THR A 317 12.02 -30.29 2.12
C THR A 317 10.57 -30.34 2.58
N TYR A 318 9.93 -31.50 2.45
CA TYR A 318 8.63 -31.73 3.06
C TYR A 318 8.70 -32.88 4.07
N TYR A 319 7.83 -32.79 5.06
CA TYR A 319 7.76 -33.68 6.20
C TYR A 319 6.43 -34.41 6.19
N LYS A 320 6.49 -35.73 6.41
CA LYS A 320 5.30 -36.55 6.63
C LYS A 320 5.16 -36.81 8.11
N TYR A 321 4.00 -36.49 8.67
CA TYR A 321 3.70 -36.72 10.08
C TYR A 321 2.37 -37.46 10.25
N ILE A 322 2.22 -38.15 11.37
CA ILE A 322 0.96 -38.81 11.77
C ILE A 322 0.56 -38.26 13.14
N PRO A 323 -0.63 -37.67 13.28
CA PRO A 323 -1.18 -37.33 14.60
C PRO A 323 -1.55 -38.62 15.35
N ARG A 324 -0.87 -38.93 16.46
CA ARG A 324 -1.24 -40.01 17.39
C ARG A 324 -1.43 -39.43 18.78
N ASN A 325 -2.60 -39.67 19.39
CA ASN A 325 -2.90 -39.31 20.78
C ASN A 325 -2.61 -37.82 21.13
N GLY A 326 -2.92 -36.89 20.21
CA GLY A 326 -2.67 -35.46 20.40
C GLY A 326 -1.20 -35.04 20.24
N GLN A 327 -0.32 -35.94 19.81
CA GLN A 327 1.09 -35.67 19.50
C GLN A 327 1.37 -35.89 18.00
N TYR A 328 2.13 -34.98 17.40
CA TYR A 328 2.54 -35.06 15.99
C TYR A 328 3.82 -35.86 15.87
N VAL A 329 3.69 -37.14 15.49
CA VAL A 329 4.85 -38.03 15.34
C VAL A 329 5.36 -37.94 13.92
N TRP A 330 6.61 -37.49 13.80
CA TRP A 330 7.34 -37.39 12.55
C TRP A 330 7.66 -38.78 12.00
N GLN A 331 7.34 -39.01 10.73
CA GLN A 331 7.56 -40.30 10.08
C GLN A 331 8.77 -40.25 9.15
N SER A 332 8.85 -39.24 8.29
CA SER A 332 9.92 -39.15 7.30
C SER A 332 10.17 -37.74 6.82
N THR A 333 11.41 -37.48 6.41
CA THR A 333 11.87 -36.23 5.79
C THR A 333 12.22 -36.50 4.34
N HIS A 334 11.62 -35.77 3.42
CA HIS A 334 11.86 -35.94 1.98
C HIS A 334 12.37 -34.65 1.34
N LYS A 335 13.34 -34.79 0.43
CA LYS A 335 13.79 -33.67 -0.41
C LYS A 335 12.80 -33.45 -1.55
N LEU A 336 12.23 -32.25 -1.61
CA LEU A 336 11.37 -31.80 -2.69
C LEU A 336 12.22 -31.17 -3.79
N ARG A 337 12.18 -31.76 -4.98
CA ARG A 337 12.72 -31.19 -6.22
C ARG A 337 11.68 -31.41 -7.29
N TRP A 338 10.95 -30.36 -7.63
CA TRP A 338 9.85 -30.43 -8.58
C TRP A 338 10.14 -29.51 -9.76
N PHE A 339 10.01 -30.05 -10.97
CA PHE A 339 9.99 -29.30 -12.21
C PHE A 339 8.70 -29.59 -12.94
N GLY A 340 7.92 -28.56 -13.24
CA GLY A 340 6.62 -28.74 -13.88
C GLY A 340 5.71 -27.55 -13.66
N PRO A 341 4.38 -27.75 -13.74
CA PRO A 341 3.40 -26.72 -13.39
C PRO A 341 3.61 -26.31 -11.93
N THR A 342 3.83 -25.01 -11.71
CA THR A 342 4.08 -24.42 -10.39
C THR A 342 3.17 -23.23 -10.11
N LYS A 343 2.42 -22.75 -11.10
CA LYS A 343 1.50 -21.63 -10.96
C LYS A 343 0.31 -21.78 -11.90
N ALA A 344 -0.90 -21.54 -11.41
CA ALA A 344 -2.12 -21.49 -12.20
C ALA A 344 -3.08 -20.47 -11.56
N GLU A 345 -3.50 -19.47 -12.33
CA GLU A 345 -4.36 -18.39 -11.85
C GLU A 345 -5.53 -18.17 -12.80
N ILE A 346 -6.71 -18.00 -12.21
CA ILE A 346 -7.85 -17.34 -12.85
C ILE A 346 -8.18 -16.13 -11.99
N SER A 347 -7.53 -15.01 -12.31
CA SER A 347 -7.58 -13.81 -11.48
C SER A 347 -8.68 -12.86 -11.91
N LEU A 348 -9.51 -12.41 -10.97
CA LEU A 348 -10.34 -11.23 -11.16
C LEU A 348 -9.48 -9.99 -10.91
N VAL A 349 -9.41 -9.10 -11.91
CA VAL A 349 -8.52 -7.95 -11.93
C VAL A 349 -9.34 -6.67 -11.92
N TRP A 350 -9.16 -5.84 -10.90
CA TRP A 350 -9.76 -4.53 -10.78
C TRP A 350 -8.76 -3.42 -11.14
N LEU A 351 -9.10 -2.68 -12.19
CA LEU A 351 -8.30 -1.59 -12.73
C LEU A 351 -8.49 -0.30 -11.92
N ILE A 352 -7.41 0.15 -11.29
CA ILE A 352 -7.32 1.35 -10.45
C ILE A 352 -6.59 2.46 -11.23
N GLY A 353 -7.14 3.67 -11.17
CA GLY A 353 -6.60 4.87 -11.84
C GLY A 353 -7.68 5.71 -12.51
N CYS A 354 -7.43 7.02 -12.61
CA CYS A 354 -8.38 7.99 -13.20
C CYS A 354 -8.80 7.59 -14.63
N ASP A 355 -7.83 7.16 -15.46
CA ASP A 355 -8.04 6.80 -16.86
C ASP A 355 -7.88 5.29 -17.15
N ASN A 356 -7.87 4.46 -16.10
CA ASN A 356 -7.71 3.02 -16.24
C ASN A 356 -9.08 2.32 -16.35
N PHE A 357 -9.75 2.44 -17.50
CA PHE A 357 -11.03 1.80 -17.78
C PHE A 357 -11.08 1.14 -19.16
N ASN A 358 -11.85 0.06 -19.31
CA ASN A 358 -12.14 -0.60 -20.58
C ASN A 358 -13.12 0.27 -21.36
N LYS A 359 -12.85 0.47 -22.65
CA LYS A 359 -13.73 1.20 -23.56
C LYS A 359 -14.72 0.26 -24.23
#